data_AF-A0A317YLN5-F1
#
_entry.id   AF-A0A317YLN5-F1
#
_cell.length_a   1.000
_cell.length_b   1.000
_cell.length_c   1.000
_cell.angle_alpha   90.00
_cell.angle_beta   90.00
_cell.angle_gamma   90.00
#
_symmetry.space_group_name_H-M   'P 1'
#
loop_
_entity.id
_entity.type
_entity.pdbx_description
1 polymer ?
#
loop_
_entity_poly.entity_id
_entity_poly.type
_entity_poly.pdbx_seq_one_letter_code
_entity_poly.pdbx_strand_id
1 'polypeptide(L)' 'MKTIEEIKSTPKTVMKKPELLAPAGNLEELKIAVHYGADAVFLGGQEYGLRSNADNLTMEEIAEG' A
#
# COMPACT_ATOMS: atom_id res chain seq x y z
N MET A 1 -36.40 0.93 19.09
CA MET A 1 -35.37 1.98 19.29
C MET A 1 -34.53 1.53 20.47
N LYS A 2 -33.25 1.23 20.28
CA LYS A 2 -32.38 0.73 21.37
C LYS A 2 -31.95 1.87 22.27
N THR A 3 -31.84 1.61 23.57
CA THR A 3 -31.38 2.58 24.57
C THR A 3 -29.87 2.83 24.45
N ILE A 4 -29.38 3.96 24.98
CA ILE A 4 -27.96 4.35 24.91
C ILE A 4 -27.07 3.33 25.66
N GLU A 5 -27.59 2.66 26.69
CA GLU A 5 -26.90 1.62 27.44
C GLU A 5 -26.71 0.34 26.62
N GLU A 6 -27.72 -0.06 25.84
CA GLU A 6 -27.62 -1.21 24.92
C GLU A 6 -26.54 -1.01 23.85
N ILE A 7 -26.33 0.23 23.38
CA ILE A 7 -25.31 0.53 22.35
C ILE A 7 -23.89 0.40 22.94
N LYS A 8 -23.68 0.82 24.18
CA LYS A 8 -22.37 0.71 24.86
C LYS A 8 -22.00 -0.72 25.25
N SER A 9 -23.01 -1.57 25.49
CA SER A 9 -22.81 -3.00 25.82
C SER A 9 -22.44 -3.85 24.60
N THR A 10 -22.63 -3.36 23.37
CA THR A 10 -22.26 -4.10 22.16
C THR A 10 -20.74 -4.22 22.10
N PRO A 11 -20.18 -5.43 21.89
CA PRO A 11 -18.74 -5.60 21.75
C PRO A 11 -18.23 -4.73 20.61
N LYS A 12 -17.35 -3.76 20.94
CA LYS A 12 -16.68 -2.93 19.95
C LYS A 12 -15.85 -3.84 19.07
N THR A 13 -16.24 -4.00 17.81
CA THR A 13 -15.46 -4.77 16.83
C THR A 13 -14.11 -4.09 16.71
N VAL A 14 -13.05 -4.74 17.19
CA VAL A 14 -11.69 -4.24 17.02
C VAL A 14 -11.34 -4.45 15.55
N MET A 15 -11.50 -3.41 14.74
CA MET A 15 -11.00 -3.42 13.38
C MET A 15 -9.47 -3.44 13.42
N LYS A 16 -8.84 -4.36 12.70
CA LYS A 16 -7.40 -4.31 12.48
C LYS A 16 -7.07 -2.99 11.77
N LYS A 17 -5.94 -2.39 12.12
CA LYS A 17 -5.42 -1.22 11.41
C LYS A 17 -5.27 -1.59 9.91
N PRO A 18 -5.80 -0.80 8.98
CA PRO A 18 -5.62 -1.06 7.55
C PRO A 18 -4.15 -0.91 7.16
N GLU A 19 -3.72 -1.71 6.19
CA GLU A 19 -2.38 -1.62 5.57
C GLU A 19 -2.39 -0.56 4.46
N LEU A 20 -1.42 0.35 4.51
CA LEU A 20 -1.24 1.40 3.50
C LEU A 20 -0.48 0.84 2.30
N LEU A 21 -1.18 0.74 1.16
CA LEU A 21 -0.60 0.37 -0.12
C LEU A 21 -0.34 1.61 -0.98
N ALA A 22 0.91 1.83 -1.40
CA ALA A 22 1.31 2.93 -2.27
C ALA A 22 1.72 2.46 -3.68
N PRO A 23 1.49 3.26 -4.74
CA PRO A 23 2.07 3.03 -6.07
C PRO A 23 3.53 3.47 -6.15
N ALA A 24 4.35 2.76 -6.95
CA ALA A 24 5.63 3.25 -7.42
C ALA A 24 5.88 2.87 -8.90
N GLY A 25 6.18 3.86 -9.73
CA GLY A 25 6.51 3.69 -11.15
C GLY A 25 8.00 3.66 -11.46
N ASN A 26 8.84 4.04 -10.50
CA ASN A 26 10.32 4.06 -10.60
C ASN A 26 10.94 3.90 -9.18
N LEU A 27 12.26 3.79 -9.12
CA LEU A 27 13.01 3.61 -7.87
C LEU A 27 12.87 4.78 -6.88
N GLU A 28 12.78 6.02 -7.37
CA GLU A 28 12.63 7.20 -6.51
C GLU A 28 11.29 7.17 -5.77
N GLU A 29 10.20 6.93 -6.51
CA GLU A 29 8.86 6.78 -5.95
C GLU A 29 8.77 5.62 -4.95
N LEU A 30 9.43 4.49 -5.24
CA LEU A 30 9.52 3.35 -4.33
C LEU A 30 10.17 3.74 -3.00
N LYS A 31 11.35 4.38 -3.05
CA LYS A 31 12.06 4.84 -1.86
C LYS A 31 11.23 5.84 -1.07
N ILE A 32 10.56 6.78 -1.74
CA ILE A 32 9.67 7.75 -1.08
C ILE A 32 8.51 7.03 -0.39
N ALA A 33 7.83 6.09 -1.05
CA ALA A 33 6.73 5.35 -0.45
C ALA A 33 7.14 4.65 0.86
N VAL A 34 8.29 3.98 0.85
CA VAL A 34 8.86 3.33 2.05
C VAL A 34 9.23 4.36 3.13
N HIS A 35 9.95 5.42 2.77
CA HIS A 35 10.37 6.47 3.71
C HIS A 35 9.20 7.16 4.41
N TYR A 36 8.07 7.31 3.73
CA TYR A 36 6.87 7.95 4.27
C TYR A 36 5.90 6.97 4.95
N GLY A 37 6.28 5.70 5.07
CA GLY A 37 5.58 4.72 5.91
C GLY A 37 4.46 3.95 5.21
N ALA A 38 4.58 3.70 3.90
CA ALA A 38 3.77 2.67 3.25
C ALA A 38 4.03 1.30 3.90
N ASP A 39 2.97 0.55 4.18
CA ASP A 39 3.08 -0.83 4.68
C ASP A 39 3.41 -1.79 3.51
N ALA A 40 2.96 -1.46 2.29
CA ALA A 40 3.26 -2.18 1.07
C ALA A 40 3.34 -1.23 -0.14
N VAL A 41 4.07 -1.63 -1.17
CA VAL A 41 4.19 -0.88 -2.44
C VAL A 41 3.85 -1.79 -3.60
N PHE A 42 2.95 -1.37 -4.48
CA PHE A 42 2.72 -2.04 -5.76
C PHE A 42 3.55 -1.35 -6.84
N LEU A 43 4.21 -2.16 -7.67
CA LEU A 43 5.10 -1.71 -8.73
C LEU A 43 5.06 -2.70 -9.90
N GLY A 44 5.53 -2.26 -11.06
CA GLY A 44 5.62 -3.07 -12.27
C GLY A 44 7.06 -3.24 -12.72
N GLY A 45 7.46 -4.47 -13.05
CA GLY A 45 8.72 -4.71 -13.75
C GLY A 45 8.64 -4.31 -15.22
N GLN A 46 9.77 -4.01 -15.85
CA GLN A 46 9.83 -3.56 -17.25
C GLN A 46 9.08 -4.49 -18.23
N GLU A 47 9.22 -5.81 -18.08
CA GLU A 47 8.56 -6.81 -18.95
C GLU A 47 7.10 -7.09 -18.57
N TYR A 48 6.65 -6.60 -17.42
CA TYR A 48 5.33 -6.92 -16.84
C TYR A 48 4.39 -5.71 -16.80
N GLY A 49 4.82 -4.56 -17.32
CA GLY A 49 4.03 -3.35 -17.40
C GLY A 49 3.02 -3.37 -18.55
N LEU A 50 1.77 -2.96 -18.27
CA LEU A 50 0.71 -2.82 -19.30
C LEU A 50 0.97 -1.65 -20.28
N ARG A 51 1.95 -0.80 -19.99
CA ARG A 51 2.33 0.38 -20.79
C ARG A 51 3.70 0.16 -21.39
N SER A 52 3.79 0.09 -22.71
CA SER A 52 5.03 -0.15 -23.46
C SER A 52 6.13 0.92 -23.27
N ASN A 53 5.79 2.09 -22.70
CA ASN A 53 6.70 3.22 -22.43
C ASN A 53 6.68 3.66 -20.96
N ALA A 54 6.25 2.80 -20.03
CA ALA A 54 6.43 3.13 -18.61
C ALA A 54 7.89 2.88 -18.22
N ASP A 55 8.48 3.81 -17.45
CA ASP A 55 9.84 3.66 -16.93
C ASP A 55 9.99 2.31 -16.22
N ASN A 56 8.98 1.92 -15.42
CA ASN A 56 8.92 0.68 -14.64
C ASN A 56 10.21 0.43 -13.85
N LEU A 57 10.30 -0.68 -13.14
CA LEU A 57 11.56 -1.05 -12.47
C LEU A 57 12.24 -2.21 -13.19
N THR A 58 13.55 -2.10 -13.33
CA THR A 58 14.41 -3.26 -13.59
C THR A 58 14.38 -4.22 -12.40
N MET A 59 14.77 -5.47 -12.62
CA MET A 59 14.92 -6.42 -11.50
C MET A 59 15.98 -5.98 -10.49
N GLU A 60 17.00 -5.24 -10.94
CA GLU A 60 18.05 -4.68 -10.08
C GLU A 60 17.48 -3.58 -9.17
N GLU A 61 16.66 -2.68 -9.70
CA GLU A 61 16.01 -1.62 -8.92
C GLU A 61 14.96 -2.19 -7.95
N ILE A 62 14.25 -3.26 -8.33
CA ILE A 62 13.34 -3.97 -7.41
C ILE A 62 14.12 -4.61 -6.26
N ALA A 63 15.32 -5.16 -6.53
CA ALA A 63 16.16 -5.74 -5.49
C ALA A 63 16.83 -4.67 -4.60
N GLU A 64 17.00 -3.45 -5.11
CA GLU A 64 17.61 -2.33 -4.38
C GLU A 64 16.65 -1.66 -3.38
N GLY A 65 15.39 -1.44 -3.79
CA GLY A 65 14.39 -0.70 -2.99
C GLY A 65 13.93 -1.43 -1.74
#